data_AF-A0A2T4AHX9-F1
#
_entry.id   AF-A0A2T4AHX9-F1
#
_cell.length_a   1.000
_cell.length_b   1.000
_cell.length_c   1.000
_cell.angle_alpha   90.00
_cell.angle_beta   90.00
_cell.angle_gamma   90.00
#
_symmetry.space_group_name_H-M   'P 1'
#
loop_
_entity.id
_entity.type
_entity.pdbx_description
1 polymer ?
#
loop_
_entity_poly.entity_id
_entity_poly.type
_entity_poly.pdbx_seq_one_letter_code
_entity_poly.pdbx_strand_id
1 'polypeptide(L)'
;MKFTTTTAAVAAMAGIAAAAKDSRTFAVLRFTNKGLVTTRADPIVNPGVPSGHVHNILGGSNFGFSSTGADLVKSNCSTALVKGDYSNYWYPTLYFHDPKTGNFEYVDVYYTNVYYFFEATNDDIKAFPTGLQMLAGDSMSRTVPAAGGGDQLDPSKGPINNVQFTCPRTSYNPPSYPVGSDGSKAGMVDPNNQGAGVGFPDVTCDGMYSPLRMDLHFPSCYNPAAGLTNYKENMQFPTDAGNGKQDCPPGWIHTPHIFFEVYFDTQPYKGRWTENQGTQPFVLSNGDVTGYGAHADFMAGWDEDLLQHIIDTCDAGDSGMDQCPGLFYGLNSGDCTIAPLVNEQVTGTLTKLPGNNPLSGFSYGAAPAMPAGGSAPASSSKAAAPASSSKAAAASSKPASSPSSKPASSPSGKPATSPSKPAATSNVVNAGQPAKTIESAPPASSLPAAGGAGNDAQCSAANVHTVTETITVTAGTPAATSVPSKGNSAAATVGGYTYAGCYQDNIGRVLTGDILPNLGPMTNDKCVANCVSKGFSIAATEYGGQCYCGNDLVGSSKLAESQCSMACEGNSKEVCGGSWAISVYSKTGAVSMKAAKRAEHVHRHRSLRH
;
A
#
# COMPACT_ATOMS: atom_id res chain seq x y z
N MET A 1 -29.31 67.63 -15.77
CA MET A 1 -29.58 66.21 -15.48
C MET A 1 -29.03 65.36 -16.63
N LYS A 2 -28.20 64.36 -16.34
CA LYS A 2 -27.86 63.24 -17.24
C LYS A 2 -27.70 62.02 -16.33
N PHE A 3 -28.48 60.97 -16.55
CA PHE A 3 -28.35 59.72 -15.79
C PHE A 3 -27.38 58.78 -16.50
N THR A 4 -26.31 58.40 -15.83
CA THR A 4 -25.41 57.33 -16.28
C THR A 4 -25.96 55.99 -15.78
N THR A 5 -26.32 55.09 -16.69
CA THR A 5 -26.75 53.73 -16.37
C THR A 5 -25.54 52.86 -16.04
N THR A 6 -25.25 52.67 -14.75
CA THR A 6 -24.20 51.74 -14.30
C THR A 6 -24.74 50.31 -14.30
N THR A 7 -24.33 49.50 -15.29
CA THR A 7 -24.70 48.08 -15.36
C THR A 7 -23.94 47.30 -14.27
N ALA A 8 -24.65 46.92 -13.21
CA ALA A 8 -24.08 46.09 -12.14
C ALA A 8 -23.90 44.65 -12.65
N ALA A 9 -22.65 44.25 -12.91
CA ALA A 9 -22.31 42.86 -13.16
C ALA A 9 -22.46 42.06 -11.86
N VAL A 10 -23.51 41.23 -11.78
CA VAL A 10 -23.66 40.27 -10.68
C VAL A 10 -22.62 39.16 -10.89
N ALA A 11 -21.49 39.29 -10.20
CA ALA A 11 -20.53 38.21 -10.07
C ALA A 11 -21.16 37.09 -9.25
N ALA A 12 -21.80 36.14 -9.93
CA ALA A 12 -22.28 34.92 -9.30
C ALA A 12 -21.06 34.15 -8.77
N MET A 13 -20.91 34.10 -7.45
CA MET A 13 -20.10 33.06 -6.82
C MET A 13 -20.81 31.73 -7.03
N ALA A 14 -20.59 31.13 -8.20
CA ALA A 14 -20.81 29.72 -8.40
C ALA A 14 -19.83 28.99 -7.46
N GLY A 15 -20.32 28.56 -6.30
CA GLY A 15 -19.66 27.49 -5.57
C GLY A 15 -19.50 26.31 -6.52
N ILE A 16 -18.32 25.71 -6.56
CA ILE A 16 -18.05 24.56 -7.42
C ILE A 16 -18.82 23.38 -6.84
N ALA A 17 -20.07 23.23 -7.28
CA ALA A 17 -20.79 21.98 -7.18
C ALA A 17 -20.07 21.00 -8.11
N ALA A 18 -19.20 20.15 -7.55
CA ALA A 18 -18.53 19.11 -8.30
C ALA A 18 -19.57 18.19 -8.95
N ALA A 19 -19.22 17.63 -10.11
CA ALA A 19 -20.10 16.72 -10.80
C ALA A 19 -20.10 15.36 -10.10
N ALA A 20 -21.28 14.92 -9.66
CA ALA A 20 -21.55 13.55 -9.24
C ALA A 20 -21.00 12.56 -10.29
N LYS A 21 -20.27 11.52 -9.85
CA LYS A 21 -19.73 10.51 -10.77
C LYS A 21 -20.81 9.47 -11.11
N ASP A 22 -21.22 9.43 -12.37
CA ASP A 22 -22.21 8.45 -12.87
C ASP A 22 -21.61 7.06 -13.18
N SER A 23 -20.28 6.92 -13.10
CA SER A 23 -19.58 5.65 -13.27
C SER A 23 -18.26 5.65 -12.51
N ARG A 24 -17.89 4.51 -11.91
CA ARG A 24 -16.60 4.32 -11.26
C ARG A 24 -15.43 4.54 -12.22
N THR A 25 -14.45 5.32 -11.78
CA THR A 25 -13.13 5.52 -12.41
C THR A 25 -12.04 5.07 -11.43
N PHE A 26 -10.86 4.66 -11.90
CA PHE A 26 -9.79 4.21 -10.99
C PHE A 26 -8.37 4.32 -11.53
N ALA A 27 -7.39 4.26 -10.62
CA ALA A 27 -5.98 4.13 -10.96
C ALA A 27 -5.24 3.27 -9.90
N VAL A 28 -4.23 2.52 -10.33
CA VAL A 28 -3.41 1.67 -9.44
C VAL A 28 -2.14 2.42 -9.02
N LEU A 29 -2.04 2.79 -7.75
CA LEU A 29 -0.78 3.24 -7.17
C LEU A 29 0.16 2.02 -7.05
N ARG A 30 1.32 2.14 -7.71
CA ARG A 30 2.43 1.19 -7.63
C ARG A 30 3.51 1.73 -6.70
N PHE A 31 4.34 0.84 -6.19
CA PHE A 31 5.51 1.19 -5.39
C PHE A 31 6.81 0.84 -6.12
N THR A 32 7.90 1.48 -5.73
CA THR A 32 9.27 1.10 -6.10
C THR A 32 9.57 -0.34 -5.64
N ASN A 33 10.54 -1.02 -6.26
CA ASN A 33 10.85 -2.45 -6.09
C ASN A 33 11.28 -2.92 -4.67
N LYS A 34 11.13 -2.10 -3.62
CA LYS A 34 11.45 -2.41 -2.22
C LYS A 34 10.42 -1.79 -1.26
N GLY A 35 10.15 -2.50 -0.17
CA GLY A 35 9.46 -1.95 1.00
C GLY A 35 10.31 -0.89 1.69
N LEU A 36 9.65 0.06 2.38
CA LEU A 36 10.34 1.13 3.11
C LEU A 36 11.10 0.56 4.31
N VAL A 37 10.44 -0.30 5.07
CA VAL A 37 11.00 -1.06 6.21
C VAL A 37 10.04 -2.20 6.59
N THR A 38 10.56 -3.26 7.19
CA THR A 38 9.79 -4.32 7.85
C THR A 38 10.14 -4.28 9.34
N THR A 39 9.19 -3.96 10.23
CA THR A 39 9.46 -3.82 11.67
C THR A 39 8.17 -3.81 12.51
N ARG A 40 8.28 -3.89 13.84
CA ARG A 40 7.13 -3.74 14.75
C ARG A 40 6.86 -2.27 15.07
N ALA A 41 6.27 -1.53 14.13
CA ALA A 41 5.89 -0.12 14.34
C ALA A 41 4.51 0.15 13.74
N ASP A 42 3.73 0.95 14.47
CA ASP A 42 2.33 1.25 14.16
C ASP A 42 1.90 2.54 14.91
N PRO A 43 1.98 3.72 14.25
CA PRO A 43 1.62 4.99 14.87
C PRO A 43 0.10 5.21 15.04
N ILE A 44 -0.76 4.29 14.57
CA ILE A 44 -2.22 4.39 14.68
C ILE A 44 -2.70 3.58 15.89
N VAL A 45 -2.36 2.30 15.97
CA VAL A 45 -2.83 1.39 17.02
C VAL A 45 -1.89 1.40 18.24
N ASN A 46 -0.58 1.60 18.05
CA ASN A 46 0.43 1.55 19.13
C ASN A 46 1.36 2.79 19.15
N PRO A 47 0.82 4.04 19.20
CA PRO A 47 1.61 5.26 19.14
C PRO A 47 2.65 5.37 20.26
N GLY A 48 3.88 5.73 19.88
CA GLY A 48 5.02 5.94 20.76
C GLY A 48 5.75 4.67 21.22
N VAL A 49 5.31 3.48 20.83
CA VAL A 49 5.90 2.20 21.25
C VAL A 49 6.01 1.19 20.09
N PRO A 50 6.84 0.14 20.22
CA PRO A 50 6.81 -0.98 19.28
C PRO A 50 5.43 -1.65 19.20
N SER A 51 4.95 -1.88 17.99
CA SER A 51 3.65 -2.52 17.72
C SER A 51 3.59 -3.95 18.27
N GLY A 52 2.39 -4.47 18.55
CA GLY A 52 2.19 -5.86 19.00
C GLY A 52 2.86 -6.89 18.08
N HIS A 53 2.83 -6.64 16.77
CA HIS A 53 3.33 -7.54 15.72
C HIS A 53 4.10 -6.78 14.62
N VAL A 54 4.63 -7.52 13.64
CA VAL A 54 5.46 -6.98 12.56
C VAL A 54 4.58 -6.55 11.38
N HIS A 55 4.84 -5.36 10.85
CA HIS A 55 4.27 -4.89 9.60
C HIS A 55 5.33 -4.79 8.50
N ASN A 56 4.91 -4.99 7.25
CA ASN A 56 5.58 -4.47 6.08
C ASN A 56 5.06 -3.06 5.82
N ILE A 57 5.96 -2.08 5.66
CA ILE A 57 5.61 -0.67 5.51
C ILE A 57 6.10 -0.13 4.16
N LEU A 58 5.26 0.70 3.54
CA LEU A 58 5.48 1.41 2.28
C LEU A 58 5.22 2.91 2.47
N GLY A 59 5.68 3.71 1.51
CA GLY A 59 5.40 5.15 1.43
C GLY A 59 6.51 6.05 1.99
N GLY A 60 6.14 7.16 2.62
CA GLY A 60 7.04 8.23 3.05
C GLY A 60 8.09 7.84 4.11
N SER A 61 9.32 8.33 3.95
CA SER A 61 10.48 8.02 4.80
C SER A 61 10.42 8.52 6.25
N ASN A 62 9.48 9.39 6.61
CA ASN A 62 9.34 9.86 7.99
C ASN A 62 8.41 8.98 8.84
N PHE A 63 8.21 7.73 8.44
CA PHE A 63 7.54 6.71 9.25
C PHE A 63 8.31 6.40 10.55
N GLY A 64 7.58 6.13 11.62
CA GLY A 64 8.08 6.07 12.99
C GLY A 64 6.96 5.81 13.99
N PHE A 65 7.30 5.52 15.24
CA PHE A 65 6.31 5.15 16.27
C PHE A 65 5.27 6.26 16.57
N SER A 66 5.56 7.52 16.28
CA SER A 66 4.70 8.66 16.60
C SER A 66 4.51 9.62 15.42
N SER A 67 4.72 9.14 14.18
CA SER A 67 4.63 9.98 12.99
C SER A 67 3.23 10.53 12.78
N THR A 68 3.14 11.80 12.42
CA THR A 68 1.89 12.45 12.01
C THR A 68 1.92 12.75 10.51
N GLY A 69 0.77 13.03 9.87
CA GLY A 69 0.75 13.48 8.47
C GLY A 69 1.63 14.71 8.22
N ALA A 70 1.72 15.61 9.20
CA ALA A 70 2.62 16.76 9.15
C ALA A 70 4.11 16.38 9.15
N ASP A 71 4.50 15.18 9.60
CA ASP A 71 5.86 14.64 9.48
C ASP A 71 6.03 13.85 8.19
N LEU A 72 4.99 13.12 7.76
CA LEU A 72 4.98 12.36 6.51
C LEU A 72 5.27 13.26 5.30
N VAL A 73 4.59 14.41 5.18
CA VAL A 73 4.84 15.39 4.10
C VAL A 73 6.24 16.04 4.13
N LYS A 74 7.04 15.81 5.18
CA LYS A 74 8.46 16.22 5.27
C LYS A 74 9.44 15.08 4.92
N SER A 75 8.95 13.97 4.36
CA SER A 75 9.79 12.81 4.05
C SER A 75 10.83 13.13 2.97
N ASN A 76 12.05 12.63 3.14
CA ASN A 76 13.14 12.80 2.17
C ASN A 76 12.93 11.97 0.89
N CYS A 77 12.19 10.87 1.00
CA CYS A 77 11.77 10.03 -0.13
C CYS A 77 10.44 9.32 0.20
N SER A 78 9.85 8.66 -0.80
CA SER A 78 8.71 7.76 -0.63
C SER A 78 8.93 6.52 -1.51
N THR A 79 8.43 5.35 -1.11
CA THR A 79 8.36 4.19 -2.03
C THR A 79 7.18 4.26 -2.99
N ALA A 80 6.21 5.17 -2.79
CA ALA A 80 5.12 5.38 -3.75
C ALA A 80 5.68 5.91 -5.09
N LEU A 81 5.23 5.35 -6.22
CA LEU A 81 5.80 5.71 -7.53
C LEU A 81 5.41 7.13 -7.98
N VAL A 82 4.23 7.62 -7.58
CA VAL A 82 3.80 9.00 -7.83
C VAL A 82 4.49 9.95 -6.85
N LYS A 83 5.19 10.97 -7.35
CA LYS A 83 5.81 11.97 -6.48
C LYS A 83 4.76 12.97 -6.01
N GLY A 84 4.80 13.31 -4.71
CA GLY A 84 3.71 14.02 -4.03
C GLY A 84 2.90 13.11 -3.11
N ASP A 85 3.03 11.79 -3.24
CA ASP A 85 2.57 10.85 -2.21
C ASP A 85 3.68 10.53 -1.21
N TYR A 86 3.54 11.04 0.01
CA TYR A 86 4.34 10.66 1.17
C TYR A 86 3.51 9.96 2.25
N SER A 87 2.30 9.51 1.92
CA SER A 87 1.48 8.68 2.82
C SER A 87 2.23 7.44 3.25
N ASN A 88 1.80 6.79 4.34
CA ASN A 88 2.28 5.45 4.67
C ASN A 88 1.14 4.44 4.56
N TYR A 89 1.52 3.25 4.09
CA TYR A 89 0.66 2.10 3.87
C TYR A 89 1.33 0.91 4.57
N TRP A 90 0.64 0.23 5.50
CA TRP A 90 1.23 -0.94 6.17
C TRP A 90 0.21 -2.04 6.45
N TYR A 91 0.72 -3.27 6.59
CA TYR A 91 -0.07 -4.51 6.74
C TYR A 91 0.82 -5.60 7.40
N PRO A 92 0.25 -6.58 8.10
CA PRO A 92 1.03 -7.57 8.85
C PRO A 92 1.85 -8.47 7.92
N THR A 93 3.05 -8.84 8.36
CA THR A 93 3.88 -9.78 7.60
C THR A 93 3.34 -11.21 7.69
N LEU A 94 3.54 -12.00 6.63
CA LEU A 94 3.22 -13.43 6.61
C LEU A 94 4.47 -14.26 6.93
N TYR A 95 4.29 -15.34 7.69
CA TYR A 95 5.32 -16.34 7.98
C TYR A 95 4.84 -17.74 7.61
N PHE A 96 5.72 -18.58 7.10
CA PHE A 96 5.52 -20.02 6.96
C PHE A 96 6.03 -20.72 8.22
N HIS A 97 5.15 -21.39 8.96
CA HIS A 97 5.49 -22.22 10.12
C HIS A 97 5.75 -23.66 9.65
N ASP A 98 7.02 -24.06 9.58
CA ASP A 98 7.43 -25.33 8.97
C ASP A 98 6.99 -26.54 9.83
N PRO A 99 6.07 -27.41 9.36
CA PRO A 99 5.61 -28.58 10.12
C PRO A 99 6.70 -29.60 10.48
N LYS A 100 7.88 -29.53 9.84
CA LYS A 100 9.01 -30.44 10.08
C LYS A 100 10.00 -29.92 11.12
N THR A 101 10.06 -28.60 11.35
CA THR A 101 11.07 -27.99 12.24
C THR A 101 10.48 -27.16 13.37
N GLY A 102 9.23 -26.71 13.25
CA GLY A 102 8.61 -25.77 14.21
C GLY A 102 9.16 -24.34 14.13
N ASN A 103 10.01 -24.04 13.14
CA ASN A 103 10.51 -22.69 12.89
C ASN A 103 9.54 -21.91 12.00
N PHE A 104 9.66 -20.59 12.07
CA PHE A 104 8.98 -19.63 11.21
C PHE A 104 9.96 -19.13 10.15
N GLU A 105 9.52 -19.03 8.90
CA GLU A 105 10.26 -18.40 7.82
C GLU A 105 9.43 -17.23 7.28
N TYR A 106 10.03 -16.04 7.22
CA TYR A 106 9.39 -14.88 6.60
C TYR A 106 9.04 -15.17 5.14
N VAL A 107 7.80 -14.89 4.75
CA VAL A 107 7.34 -15.03 3.36
C VAL A 107 7.53 -13.70 2.65
N ASP A 108 8.34 -13.70 1.60
CA ASP A 108 8.62 -12.49 0.82
C ASP A 108 7.35 -11.93 0.16
N VAL A 109 7.29 -10.61 0.03
CA VAL A 109 6.20 -9.93 -0.71
C VAL A 109 6.61 -9.88 -2.18
N TYR A 110 5.80 -10.49 -3.04
CA TYR A 110 6.02 -10.51 -4.49
C TYR A 110 5.76 -9.13 -5.11
N TYR A 111 4.64 -8.49 -4.72
CA TYR A 111 4.40 -7.05 -4.86
C TYR A 111 3.24 -6.60 -3.96
N THR A 112 3.09 -5.27 -3.85
CA THR A 112 1.88 -4.61 -3.36
C THR A 112 1.43 -3.58 -4.36
N ASN A 113 0.13 -3.56 -4.66
CA ASN A 113 -0.55 -2.47 -5.34
C ASN A 113 -1.55 -1.83 -4.38
N VAL A 114 -1.80 -0.53 -4.53
CA VAL A 114 -2.90 0.14 -3.85
C VAL A 114 -3.81 0.78 -4.89
N TYR A 115 -5.01 0.23 -5.05
CA TYR A 115 -6.01 0.73 -5.97
C TYR A 115 -6.72 1.92 -5.34
N TYR A 116 -6.82 3.02 -6.10
CA TYR A 116 -7.64 4.18 -5.77
C TYR A 116 -8.88 4.12 -6.64
N PHE A 117 -10.01 3.71 -6.05
CA PHE A 117 -11.31 3.73 -6.71
C PHE A 117 -12.02 5.06 -6.43
N PHE A 118 -12.49 5.71 -7.49
CA PHE A 118 -13.36 6.87 -7.44
C PHE A 118 -14.75 6.39 -7.86
N GLU A 119 -15.52 5.94 -6.87
CA GLU A 119 -16.78 5.21 -7.05
C GLU A 119 -17.86 6.04 -7.75
N ALA A 120 -18.90 5.37 -8.25
CA ALA A 120 -20.09 6.06 -8.72
C ALA A 120 -20.88 6.57 -7.51
N THR A 121 -21.17 7.87 -7.45
CA THR A 121 -21.73 8.55 -6.28
C THR A 121 -22.51 9.81 -6.68
N ASN A 122 -23.36 10.30 -5.79
CA ASN A 122 -23.96 11.64 -5.87
C ASN A 122 -23.15 12.67 -5.06
N ASP A 123 -22.17 12.23 -4.28
CA ASP A 123 -21.25 13.07 -3.52
C ASP A 123 -20.14 13.70 -4.40
N ASP A 124 -19.36 14.56 -3.75
CA ASP A 124 -18.13 15.15 -4.24
C ASP A 124 -16.93 14.40 -3.60
N ILE A 125 -16.13 13.68 -4.40
CA ILE A 125 -14.98 12.91 -3.90
C ILE A 125 -13.78 13.84 -3.71
N LYS A 126 -13.30 13.92 -2.46
CA LYS A 126 -12.18 14.77 -2.06
C LYS A 126 -10.90 14.03 -1.75
N ALA A 127 -9.77 14.69 -2.01
CA ALA A 127 -8.48 14.27 -1.51
C ALA A 127 -8.52 13.99 0.00
N PHE A 128 -7.73 13.01 0.46
CA PHE A 128 -7.58 12.75 1.88
C PHE A 128 -6.92 13.94 2.58
N PRO A 129 -7.52 14.52 3.64
CA PRO A 129 -6.86 15.55 4.42
C PRO A 129 -5.56 15.01 5.03
N THR A 130 -4.49 15.82 5.00
CA THR A 130 -3.15 15.44 5.46
C THR A 130 -3.19 14.94 6.91
N GLY A 131 -2.77 13.70 7.12
CA GLY A 131 -2.74 13.05 8.43
C GLY A 131 -4.02 12.32 8.84
N LEU A 132 -5.00 12.16 7.94
CA LEU A 132 -6.10 11.21 8.14
C LEU A 132 -5.55 9.79 8.40
N GLN A 133 -5.99 9.18 9.49
CA GLN A 133 -5.62 7.82 9.90
C GLN A 133 -6.79 6.86 9.68
N MET A 134 -6.52 5.73 9.03
CA MET A 134 -7.53 4.74 8.63
C MET A 134 -7.02 3.33 8.93
N LEU A 135 -7.92 2.46 9.40
CA LEU A 135 -7.68 1.03 9.63
C LEU A 135 -8.75 0.22 8.90
N ALA A 136 -8.34 -0.86 8.24
CA ALA A 136 -9.20 -1.85 7.60
C ALA A 136 -8.95 -3.23 8.25
N GLY A 137 -10.02 -3.96 8.57
CA GLY A 137 -9.93 -5.28 9.22
C GLY A 137 -9.77 -5.20 10.75
N ASP A 138 -9.50 -6.33 11.40
CA ASP A 138 -9.30 -6.43 12.85
C ASP A 138 -8.18 -7.43 13.21
N SER A 139 -7.07 -6.93 13.73
CA SER A 139 -5.92 -7.74 14.15
C SER A 139 -6.23 -8.77 15.25
N MET A 140 -7.36 -8.63 15.96
CA MET A 140 -7.79 -9.54 17.02
C MET A 140 -8.76 -10.63 16.58
N SER A 141 -9.33 -10.54 15.38
CA SER A 141 -10.29 -11.54 14.90
C SER A 141 -9.63 -12.90 14.67
N ARG A 142 -10.28 -13.97 15.14
CA ARG A 142 -9.93 -15.39 14.91
C ARG A 142 -11.18 -16.21 14.56
N THR A 143 -12.22 -15.52 14.10
CA THR A 143 -13.56 -16.06 13.84
C THR A 143 -14.02 -15.65 12.45
N VAL A 144 -14.69 -16.55 11.75
CA VAL A 144 -15.22 -16.28 10.41
C VAL A 144 -16.11 -15.02 10.39
N PRO A 145 -15.95 -14.11 9.42
CA PRO A 145 -16.80 -12.93 9.26
C PRO A 145 -18.29 -13.29 9.16
N ALA A 146 -19.15 -12.47 9.77
CA ALA A 146 -20.59 -12.72 9.84
C ALA A 146 -21.31 -12.59 8.48
N ALA A 147 -20.66 -12.04 7.45
CA ALA A 147 -21.14 -12.03 6.07
C ALA A 147 -20.90 -13.36 5.33
N GLY A 148 -20.13 -14.28 5.90
CA GLY A 148 -19.61 -15.47 5.20
C GLY A 148 -18.35 -15.14 4.40
N GLY A 149 -18.07 -15.93 3.36
CA GLY A 149 -16.82 -15.84 2.59
C GLY A 149 -16.74 -14.78 1.50
N GLY A 150 -17.84 -14.10 1.16
CA GLY A 150 -17.86 -13.06 0.12
C GLY A 150 -17.56 -11.66 0.66
N ASP A 151 -17.00 -10.80 -0.18
CA ASP A 151 -16.86 -9.37 0.13
C ASP A 151 -18.23 -8.72 0.38
N GLN A 152 -18.29 -7.86 1.40
CA GLN A 152 -19.48 -7.16 1.82
C GLN A 152 -19.08 -5.77 2.35
N LEU A 153 -19.10 -4.77 1.46
CA LEU A 153 -18.63 -3.41 1.78
C LEU A 153 -19.77 -2.41 2.07
N ASP A 154 -21.04 -2.81 1.95
CA ASP A 154 -22.19 -1.93 2.13
C ASP A 154 -22.91 -2.24 3.44
N PRO A 155 -22.83 -1.38 4.48
CA PRO A 155 -23.38 -1.65 5.80
C PRO A 155 -24.92 -1.63 5.84
N SER A 156 -25.60 -1.25 4.75
CA SER A 156 -27.06 -1.42 4.62
C SER A 156 -27.46 -2.87 4.28
N LYS A 157 -26.54 -3.67 3.73
CA LYS A 157 -26.78 -5.04 3.28
C LYS A 157 -26.33 -6.12 4.27
N GLY A 158 -25.51 -5.79 5.26
CA GLY A 158 -25.09 -6.73 6.30
C GLY A 158 -23.97 -6.21 7.21
N PRO A 159 -23.40 -7.09 8.05
CA PRO A 159 -22.11 -6.85 8.69
C PRO A 159 -21.02 -6.77 7.62
N ILE A 160 -20.13 -5.78 7.73
CA ILE A 160 -19.02 -5.61 6.80
C ILE A 160 -18.10 -6.84 6.80
N ASN A 161 -17.69 -7.26 5.61
CA ASN A 161 -16.54 -8.10 5.37
C ASN A 161 -15.68 -7.44 4.28
N ASN A 162 -14.57 -6.85 4.68
CA ASN A 162 -13.69 -6.04 3.83
C ASN A 162 -12.29 -6.68 3.69
N VAL A 163 -12.17 -7.97 4.00
CA VAL A 163 -10.93 -8.73 4.05
C VAL A 163 -11.14 -10.09 3.39
N GLN A 164 -10.44 -10.33 2.29
CA GLN A 164 -10.36 -11.63 1.63
C GLN A 164 -8.91 -12.12 1.48
N PHE A 165 -8.77 -13.41 1.22
CA PHE A 165 -7.60 -13.96 0.55
C PHE A 165 -8.03 -14.48 -0.81
N THR A 166 -7.18 -14.24 -1.81
CA THR A 166 -7.34 -14.80 -3.16
C THR A 166 -6.17 -15.74 -3.44
N CYS A 167 -6.49 -16.97 -3.82
CA CYS A 167 -5.55 -18.05 -4.07
C CYS A 167 -5.82 -18.64 -5.47
N PRO A 168 -5.33 -17.98 -6.54
CA PRO A 168 -5.57 -18.44 -7.90
C PRO A 168 -4.76 -19.70 -8.18
N ARG A 169 -5.39 -20.65 -8.89
CA ARG A 169 -4.84 -21.98 -9.17
C ARG A 169 -4.87 -22.26 -10.67
N THR A 170 -3.94 -23.09 -11.13
CA THR A 170 -4.05 -23.72 -12.46
C THR A 170 -5.24 -24.69 -12.54
N SER A 171 -5.64 -25.26 -11.41
CA SER A 171 -6.80 -26.14 -11.25
C SER A 171 -7.46 -25.92 -9.88
N TYR A 172 -8.77 -25.64 -9.90
CA TYR A 172 -9.64 -25.69 -8.71
C TYR A 172 -10.18 -27.12 -8.45
N ASN A 173 -9.48 -28.14 -8.96
CA ASN A 173 -9.59 -29.52 -8.50
C ASN A 173 -8.21 -29.99 -7.99
N PRO A 174 -8.03 -30.18 -6.67
CA PRO A 174 -8.99 -29.84 -5.61
C PRO A 174 -9.20 -28.31 -5.47
N PRO A 175 -10.31 -27.86 -4.85
CA PRO A 175 -10.62 -26.43 -4.70
C PRO A 175 -9.63 -25.68 -3.79
N SER A 176 -9.61 -24.35 -3.85
CA SER A 176 -8.72 -23.54 -2.99
C SER A 176 -9.07 -23.57 -1.50
N TYR A 177 -10.30 -23.97 -1.15
CA TYR A 177 -10.84 -24.01 0.21
C TYR A 177 -11.62 -25.31 0.44
N PRO A 178 -11.71 -25.84 1.67
CA PRO A 178 -12.43 -27.08 1.93
C PRO A 178 -13.91 -27.00 1.56
N VAL A 179 -14.39 -28.01 0.83
CA VAL A 179 -15.79 -28.10 0.39
C VAL A 179 -16.72 -28.17 1.60
N GLY A 180 -17.57 -27.16 1.75
CA GLY A 180 -18.48 -27.06 2.89
C GLY A 180 -17.84 -26.57 4.20
N SER A 181 -16.67 -25.90 4.13
CA SER A 181 -16.07 -25.22 5.28
C SER A 181 -17.06 -24.23 5.91
N ASP A 182 -17.24 -24.34 7.23
CA ASP A 182 -18.00 -23.39 8.06
C ASP A 182 -17.11 -22.25 8.61
N GLY A 183 -15.85 -22.19 8.18
CA GLY A 183 -14.87 -21.22 8.65
C GLY A 183 -14.26 -21.52 10.03
N SER A 184 -14.67 -22.60 10.72
CA SER A 184 -14.25 -22.87 12.10
C SER A 184 -12.87 -23.52 12.25
N LYS A 185 -12.32 -24.09 11.17
CA LYS A 185 -11.07 -24.89 11.17
C LYS A 185 -10.11 -24.59 10.01
N ALA A 186 -10.65 -24.01 8.94
CA ALA A 186 -9.96 -23.54 7.73
C ALA A 186 -10.75 -22.34 7.18
N GLY A 187 -10.22 -21.63 6.18
CA GLY A 187 -10.96 -20.55 5.53
C GLY A 187 -12.27 -21.00 4.86
N MET A 188 -13.12 -20.04 4.50
CA MET A 188 -14.40 -20.26 3.83
C MET A 188 -14.41 -19.57 2.46
N VAL A 189 -14.74 -20.32 1.41
CA VAL A 189 -14.79 -19.82 0.02
C VAL A 189 -15.86 -18.73 -0.17
N ASP A 190 -15.59 -17.78 -1.04
CA ASP A 190 -16.61 -16.87 -1.56
C ASP A 190 -17.59 -17.66 -2.46
N PRO A 191 -18.91 -17.66 -2.18
CA PRO A 191 -19.89 -18.35 -3.02
C PRO A 191 -19.92 -17.84 -4.48
N ASN A 192 -19.42 -16.63 -4.73
CA ASN A 192 -19.31 -15.99 -6.04
C ASN A 192 -17.90 -16.10 -6.64
N ASN A 193 -16.87 -16.54 -5.90
CA ASN A 193 -15.49 -16.64 -6.39
C ASN A 193 -14.73 -17.84 -5.81
N GLN A 194 -14.65 -18.95 -6.56
CA GLN A 194 -13.95 -20.16 -6.14
C GLN A 194 -12.44 -20.00 -5.89
N GLY A 195 -11.84 -18.91 -6.39
CA GLY A 195 -10.45 -18.56 -6.15
C GLY A 195 -10.24 -17.67 -4.92
N ALA A 196 -11.28 -17.20 -4.24
CA ALA A 196 -11.18 -16.31 -3.09
C ALA A 196 -12.06 -16.76 -1.92
N GLY A 197 -11.86 -16.13 -0.77
CA GLY A 197 -12.62 -16.41 0.44
C GLY A 197 -12.08 -15.68 1.65
N VAL A 198 -12.68 -15.94 2.81
CA VAL A 198 -12.23 -15.41 4.10
C VAL A 198 -11.29 -16.39 4.78
N GLY A 199 -10.20 -15.86 5.33
CA GLY A 199 -9.13 -16.67 5.93
C GLY A 199 -8.32 -17.48 4.91
N PHE A 200 -7.36 -18.25 5.40
CA PHE A 200 -6.38 -18.93 4.58
C PHE A 200 -6.94 -20.16 3.83
N PRO A 201 -6.53 -20.37 2.56
CA PRO A 201 -6.77 -21.61 1.80
C PRO A 201 -6.00 -22.79 2.39
N ASP A 202 -6.42 -24.03 2.12
CA ASP A 202 -5.70 -25.25 2.54
C ASP A 202 -5.00 -25.98 1.37
N VAL A 203 -4.68 -25.23 0.31
CA VAL A 203 -3.86 -25.67 -0.83
C VAL A 203 -2.79 -24.63 -1.21
N THR A 204 -1.76 -25.01 -1.97
CA THR A 204 -0.75 -24.06 -2.48
C THR A 204 -1.31 -23.26 -3.65
N CYS A 205 -1.36 -21.92 -3.56
CA CYS A 205 -1.73 -21.07 -4.69
C CYS A 205 -0.71 -21.26 -5.82
N ASP A 206 -1.14 -21.63 -7.03
CA ASP A 206 -0.23 -22.14 -8.07
C ASP A 206 -0.51 -21.68 -9.50
N GLY A 207 -1.44 -20.73 -9.68
CA GLY A 207 -1.65 -20.06 -10.95
C GLY A 207 -0.38 -19.35 -11.45
N MET A 208 -0.31 -19.12 -12.75
CA MET A 208 0.76 -18.32 -13.36
C MET A 208 0.78 -16.92 -12.73
N TYR A 209 1.95 -16.50 -12.21
CA TYR A 209 2.12 -15.25 -11.45
C TYR A 209 1.11 -15.07 -10.30
N SER A 210 0.63 -16.18 -9.72
CA SER A 210 -0.43 -16.17 -8.69
C SER A 210 0.06 -16.74 -7.34
N PRO A 211 0.85 -15.97 -6.57
CA PRO A 211 1.04 -16.23 -5.15
C PRO A 211 -0.26 -16.12 -4.33
N LEU A 212 -0.19 -16.37 -3.02
CA LEU A 212 -1.28 -16.04 -2.10
C LEU A 212 -1.47 -14.52 -2.03
N ARG A 213 -2.66 -14.05 -2.38
CA ARG A 213 -3.05 -12.64 -2.34
C ARG A 213 -3.89 -12.36 -1.09
N MET A 214 -3.66 -11.22 -0.47
CA MET A 214 -4.45 -10.69 0.63
C MET A 214 -5.09 -9.37 0.17
N ASP A 215 -6.41 -9.29 0.35
CA ASP A 215 -7.30 -8.31 -0.26
C ASP A 215 -7.97 -7.50 0.85
N LEU A 216 -7.69 -6.19 0.92
CA LEU A 216 -8.19 -5.32 1.99
C LEU A 216 -8.81 -4.03 1.46
N HIS A 217 -10.10 -3.88 1.68
CA HIS A 217 -10.87 -2.69 1.33
C HIS A 217 -10.96 -1.72 2.51
N PHE A 218 -10.79 -0.42 2.26
CA PHE A 218 -10.92 0.63 3.26
C PHE A 218 -12.24 1.40 3.13
N PRO A 219 -12.83 1.86 4.26
CA PRO A 219 -13.97 2.78 4.25
C PRO A 219 -13.63 4.10 3.56
N SER A 220 -14.56 4.67 2.77
CA SER A 220 -14.34 5.88 1.95
C SER A 220 -15.07 7.15 2.42
N CYS A 221 -15.93 7.08 3.44
CA CYS A 221 -16.60 8.25 4.02
C CYS A 221 -15.88 8.74 5.27
N TYR A 222 -15.36 9.98 5.24
CA TYR A 222 -14.70 10.63 6.36
C TYR A 222 -15.64 11.53 7.17
N ASN A 223 -15.64 11.37 8.49
CA ASN A 223 -16.36 12.17 9.47
C ASN A 223 -15.48 13.30 10.03
N PRO A 224 -15.60 14.55 9.56
CA PRO A 224 -14.79 15.66 10.05
C PRO A 224 -15.03 16.00 11.53
N ALA A 225 -16.14 15.56 12.14
CA ALA A 225 -16.43 15.79 13.56
C ALA A 225 -15.69 14.82 14.51
N ALA A 226 -15.25 13.66 14.02
CA ALA A 226 -14.39 12.74 14.79
C ALA A 226 -12.90 13.12 14.72
N GLY A 227 -12.51 13.92 13.71
CA GLY A 227 -11.15 14.34 13.47
C GLY A 227 -10.26 13.27 12.81
N LEU A 228 -9.05 13.68 12.45
CA LEU A 228 -8.17 12.89 11.58
C LEU A 228 -7.66 11.58 12.20
N THR A 229 -7.46 11.54 13.52
CA THR A 229 -6.75 10.45 14.21
C THR A 229 -7.65 9.46 14.95
N ASN A 230 -8.97 9.69 14.98
CA ASN A 230 -9.92 8.80 15.65
C ASN A 230 -10.36 7.65 14.71
N TYR A 231 -9.40 6.80 14.32
CA TYR A 231 -9.53 5.77 13.27
C TYR A 231 -10.71 4.77 13.42
N LYS A 232 -11.40 4.79 14.59
CA LYS A 232 -12.54 3.92 14.91
C LYS A 232 -13.91 4.58 14.66
N GLU A 233 -13.95 5.90 14.54
CA GLU A 233 -15.18 6.70 14.46
C GLU A 233 -15.10 7.78 13.35
N ASN A 234 -13.92 7.94 12.73
CA ASN A 234 -13.67 8.90 11.67
C ASN A 234 -14.00 8.37 10.27
N MET A 235 -14.05 7.06 10.04
CA MET A 235 -14.33 6.47 8.73
C MET A 235 -15.50 5.50 8.76
N GLN A 236 -16.28 5.46 7.67
CA GLN A 236 -17.32 4.46 7.42
C GLN A 236 -17.34 4.10 5.93
N PHE A 237 -17.78 2.89 5.60
CA PHE A 237 -18.14 2.56 4.23
C PHE A 237 -19.44 3.31 3.81
N PRO A 238 -19.55 3.72 2.53
CA PRO A 238 -20.75 4.34 1.97
C PRO A 238 -21.88 3.30 1.86
N THR A 239 -23.11 3.79 1.66
CA THR A 239 -24.30 2.96 1.49
C THR A 239 -24.87 3.09 0.08
N ASP A 240 -25.50 2.02 -0.43
CA ASP A 240 -26.19 2.00 -1.72
C ASP A 240 -27.26 3.11 -1.81
N ALA A 241 -27.05 4.03 -2.76
CA ALA A 241 -27.91 5.17 -3.06
C ALA A 241 -28.92 4.88 -4.18
N GLY A 242 -28.96 3.64 -4.68
CA GLY A 242 -29.66 3.22 -5.87
C GLY A 242 -28.91 3.56 -7.16
N ASN A 243 -29.43 3.08 -8.29
CA ASN A 243 -28.89 3.31 -9.63
C ASN A 243 -27.41 2.90 -9.85
N GLY A 244 -26.85 2.05 -8.98
CA GLY A 244 -25.43 1.66 -9.02
C GLY A 244 -24.49 2.70 -8.40
N LYS A 245 -25.00 3.57 -7.53
CA LYS A 245 -24.21 4.59 -6.80
C LYS A 245 -24.12 4.27 -5.31
N GLN A 246 -23.08 4.77 -4.67
CA GLN A 246 -22.88 4.69 -3.22
C GLN A 246 -22.63 6.10 -2.66
N ASP A 247 -23.36 6.47 -1.61
CA ASP A 247 -23.29 7.81 -1.01
C ASP A 247 -22.94 7.72 0.48
N CYS A 248 -22.31 8.79 0.99
CA CYS A 248 -21.89 8.93 2.37
C CYS A 248 -22.99 9.48 3.30
N PRO A 249 -22.86 9.30 4.64
CA PRO A 249 -23.80 9.90 5.58
C PRO A 249 -23.82 11.44 5.48
N PRO A 250 -24.97 12.12 5.59
CA PRO A 250 -25.05 13.58 5.41
C PRO A 250 -24.08 14.37 6.30
N GLY A 251 -23.25 15.21 5.68
CA GLY A 251 -22.22 16.02 6.35
C GLY A 251 -20.86 15.34 6.51
N TRP A 252 -20.71 14.11 6.02
CA TRP A 252 -19.43 13.43 5.87
C TRP A 252 -18.82 13.77 4.50
N ILE A 253 -17.52 13.55 4.35
CA ILE A 253 -16.75 13.83 3.14
C ILE A 253 -16.49 12.51 2.42
N HIS A 254 -16.90 12.38 1.16
CA HIS A 254 -16.54 11.23 0.34
C HIS A 254 -15.07 11.37 -0.08
N THR A 255 -14.28 10.30 0.06
CA THR A 255 -12.84 10.25 -0.25
C THR A 255 -12.55 9.02 -1.13
N PRO A 256 -11.36 8.84 -1.73
CA PRO A 256 -11.07 7.66 -2.53
C PRO A 256 -11.33 6.36 -1.76
N HIS A 257 -11.98 5.40 -2.39
CA HIS A 257 -12.06 4.04 -1.88
C HIS A 257 -10.73 3.34 -2.15
N ILE A 258 -9.92 3.18 -1.10
CA ILE A 258 -8.64 2.48 -1.15
C ILE A 258 -8.87 0.97 -1.08
N PHE A 259 -8.17 0.23 -1.93
CA PHE A 259 -8.05 -1.23 -1.85
C PHE A 259 -6.58 -1.64 -1.92
N PHE A 260 -6.09 -2.34 -0.90
CA PHE A 260 -4.74 -2.93 -0.89
C PHE A 260 -4.80 -4.32 -1.53
N GLU A 261 -3.94 -4.55 -2.52
CA GLU A 261 -3.69 -5.85 -3.12
C GLU A 261 -2.25 -6.27 -2.76
N VAL A 262 -2.10 -7.24 -1.86
CA VAL A 262 -0.79 -7.71 -1.36
C VAL A 262 -0.57 -9.15 -1.79
N TYR A 263 0.49 -9.43 -2.56
CA TYR A 263 0.88 -10.80 -2.91
C TYR A 263 2.08 -11.27 -2.08
N PHE A 264 1.92 -12.39 -1.37
CA PHE A 264 2.98 -13.06 -0.63
C PHE A 264 3.50 -14.26 -1.44
N ASP A 265 4.81 -14.35 -1.73
CA ASP A 265 5.38 -15.42 -2.55
C ASP A 265 5.36 -16.77 -1.82
N THR A 266 4.27 -17.50 -2.00
CA THR A 266 4.07 -18.84 -1.44
C THR A 266 4.70 -19.96 -2.29
N GLN A 267 5.24 -19.68 -3.47
CA GLN A 267 5.80 -20.72 -4.36
C GLN A 267 6.99 -21.50 -3.74
N PRO A 268 7.95 -20.87 -3.02
CA PRO A 268 9.07 -21.58 -2.39
C PRO A 268 8.67 -22.63 -1.35
N TYR A 269 7.42 -22.61 -0.89
CA TYR A 269 6.92 -23.50 0.18
C TYR A 269 6.12 -24.70 -0.36
N LYS A 270 5.93 -24.81 -1.67
CA LYS A 270 5.19 -25.90 -2.34
C LYS A 270 5.76 -27.27 -1.94
N GLY A 271 4.90 -28.17 -1.47
CA GLY A 271 5.30 -29.53 -1.04
C GLY A 271 6.06 -29.62 0.29
N ARG A 272 6.20 -28.52 1.05
CA ARG A 272 6.75 -28.57 2.43
C ARG A 272 5.72 -29.02 3.48
N TRP A 273 4.43 -29.03 3.13
CA TRP A 273 3.27 -29.31 3.97
C TRP A 273 2.25 -30.19 3.24
N THR A 274 1.20 -30.63 3.94
CA THR A 274 0.16 -31.51 3.38
C THR A 274 -1.12 -30.72 3.08
N GLU A 275 -1.35 -30.42 1.80
CA GLU A 275 -2.57 -29.75 1.30
C GLU A 275 -3.84 -30.62 1.49
N ASN A 276 -5.02 -30.00 1.50
CA ASN A 276 -6.33 -30.65 1.52
C ASN A 276 -6.62 -31.45 2.81
N GLN A 277 -6.20 -30.93 3.97
CA GLN A 277 -6.42 -31.54 5.29
C GLN A 277 -7.22 -30.64 6.25
N GLY A 278 -7.76 -29.51 5.76
CA GLY A 278 -8.43 -28.51 6.59
C GLY A 278 -7.48 -27.80 7.55
N THR A 279 -6.17 -27.78 7.25
CA THR A 279 -5.12 -27.05 7.98
C THR A 279 -4.07 -26.55 6.99
N GLN A 280 -3.36 -25.48 7.34
CA GLN A 280 -2.40 -24.81 6.47
C GLN A 280 -1.26 -24.17 7.32
N PRO A 281 -0.07 -23.90 6.76
CA PRO A 281 1.14 -23.57 7.52
C PRO A 281 1.44 -22.07 7.65
N PHE A 282 0.71 -21.18 6.97
CA PHE A 282 0.96 -19.75 6.97
C PHE A 282 0.33 -19.07 8.20
N VAL A 283 1.02 -18.07 8.73
CA VAL A 283 0.65 -17.38 9.97
C VAL A 283 0.93 -15.88 9.80
N LEU A 284 -0.02 -15.03 10.17
CA LEU A 284 0.24 -13.59 10.25
C LEU A 284 1.13 -13.27 11.46
N SER A 285 1.85 -12.15 11.41
CA SER A 285 2.82 -11.74 12.44
C SER A 285 2.26 -11.60 13.87
N ASN A 286 0.95 -11.41 14.01
CA ASN A 286 0.18 -11.40 15.27
C ASN A 286 -0.16 -12.81 15.80
N GLY A 287 0.42 -13.86 15.20
CA GLY A 287 0.18 -15.25 15.56
C GLY A 287 -1.17 -15.80 15.08
N ASP A 288 -1.86 -15.15 14.15
CA ASP A 288 -3.09 -15.68 13.56
C ASP A 288 -2.81 -16.79 12.52
N VAL A 289 -3.30 -18.01 12.78
CA VAL A 289 -3.28 -19.12 11.80
C VAL A 289 -4.53 -19.18 10.92
N THR A 290 -5.50 -18.28 11.11
CA THR A 290 -6.77 -18.28 10.37
C THR A 290 -6.78 -17.38 9.15
N GLY A 291 -6.08 -16.25 9.20
CA GLY A 291 -6.18 -15.16 8.23
C GLY A 291 -7.29 -14.15 8.57
N TYR A 292 -8.24 -14.47 9.46
CA TYR A 292 -9.29 -13.54 9.87
C TYR A 292 -8.74 -12.31 10.61
N GLY A 293 -7.53 -12.41 11.18
CA GLY A 293 -6.78 -11.33 11.81
C GLY A 293 -6.01 -10.43 10.83
N ALA A 294 -6.23 -10.58 9.51
CA ALA A 294 -5.67 -9.68 8.52
C ALA A 294 -6.29 -8.28 8.65
N HIS A 295 -5.43 -7.28 8.48
CA HIS A 295 -5.75 -5.87 8.61
C HIS A 295 -4.75 -5.05 7.79
N ALA A 296 -5.05 -3.79 7.56
CA ALA A 296 -4.16 -2.84 6.93
C ALA A 296 -4.43 -1.44 7.45
N ASP A 297 -3.39 -0.62 7.42
CA ASP A 297 -3.35 0.70 7.99
C ASP A 297 -2.87 1.71 6.95
N PHE A 298 -3.46 2.90 7.01
CA PHE A 298 -3.12 4.01 6.12
C PHE A 298 -3.06 5.32 6.91
N MET A 299 -2.03 6.11 6.64
CA MET A 299 -1.94 7.50 7.10
C MET A 299 -1.66 8.42 5.91
N ALA A 300 -2.58 9.35 5.65
CA ALA A 300 -2.49 10.26 4.52
C ALA A 300 -1.29 11.22 4.65
N GLY A 301 -0.48 11.27 3.59
CA GLY A 301 0.64 12.19 3.39
C GLY A 301 0.75 12.62 1.92
N TRP A 302 -0.37 12.57 1.20
CA TRP A 302 -0.52 13.13 -0.14
C TRP A 302 -0.46 14.66 -0.11
N ASP A 303 0.11 15.24 -1.16
CA ASP A 303 -0.22 16.59 -1.59
C ASP A 303 -1.70 16.62 -2.02
N GLU A 304 -2.51 17.44 -1.33
CA GLU A 304 -3.97 17.44 -1.48
C GLU A 304 -4.43 17.97 -2.84
N ASP A 305 -3.72 18.97 -3.41
CA ASP A 305 -3.99 19.48 -4.76
C ASP A 305 -3.68 18.42 -5.82
N LEU A 306 -2.59 17.66 -5.67
CA LEU A 306 -2.23 16.56 -6.59
C LEU A 306 -3.24 15.43 -6.53
N LEU A 307 -3.63 14.99 -5.33
CA LEU A 307 -4.60 13.92 -5.18
C LEU A 307 -5.98 14.34 -5.70
N GLN A 308 -6.40 15.59 -5.49
CA GLN A 308 -7.65 16.09 -6.08
C GLN A 308 -7.56 16.13 -7.61
N HIS A 309 -6.46 16.61 -8.18
CA HIS A 309 -6.25 16.58 -9.64
C HIS A 309 -6.30 15.15 -10.20
N ILE A 310 -5.77 14.15 -9.49
CA ILE A 310 -5.85 12.73 -9.88
C ILE A 310 -7.30 12.22 -9.79
N ILE A 311 -8.03 12.54 -8.72
CA ILE A 311 -9.47 12.20 -8.56
C ILE A 311 -10.31 12.79 -9.70
N ASP A 312 -10.04 14.03 -10.07
CA ASP A 312 -10.82 14.78 -11.05
C ASP A 312 -10.52 14.37 -12.51
N THR A 313 -9.32 13.83 -12.80
CA THR A 313 -8.84 13.65 -14.18
C THR A 313 -8.37 12.25 -14.59
N CYS A 314 -8.22 11.30 -13.66
CA CYS A 314 -7.60 10.01 -13.97
C CYS A 314 -8.57 8.80 -13.97
N ASP A 315 -8.51 8.03 -15.06
CA ASP A 315 -9.07 6.66 -15.19
C ASP A 315 -8.06 5.75 -15.92
N ALA A 316 -6.80 5.74 -15.43
CA ALA A 316 -5.73 4.92 -16.02
C ALA A 316 -5.96 3.41 -15.80
N GLY A 317 -6.75 3.04 -14.80
CA GLY A 317 -6.98 1.66 -14.38
C GLY A 317 -5.68 0.93 -14.07
N ASP A 318 -5.62 -0.33 -14.49
CA ASP A 318 -4.46 -1.23 -14.32
C ASP A 318 -3.22 -0.78 -15.11
N SER A 319 -3.34 0.24 -15.99
CA SER A 319 -2.18 0.90 -16.63
C SER A 319 -1.28 1.59 -15.61
N GLY A 320 -1.82 1.96 -14.45
CA GLY A 320 -1.11 2.55 -13.31
C GLY A 320 -1.33 4.04 -13.15
N MET A 321 -1.33 4.51 -11.90
CA MET A 321 -1.46 5.92 -11.56
C MET A 321 -0.28 6.76 -12.06
N ASP A 322 0.87 6.13 -12.31
CA ASP A 322 2.01 6.71 -13.01
C ASP A 322 1.72 7.15 -14.47
N GLN A 323 0.60 6.71 -15.04
CA GLN A 323 0.10 7.13 -16.36
C GLN A 323 -1.02 8.19 -16.28
N CYS A 324 -1.36 8.71 -15.10
CA CYS A 324 -2.36 9.77 -14.96
C CYS A 324 -1.90 11.06 -15.66
N PRO A 325 -2.82 11.81 -16.31
CA PRO A 325 -2.47 13.10 -16.91
C PRO A 325 -2.13 14.12 -15.81
N GLY A 326 -1.12 14.95 -16.04
CA GLY A 326 -0.88 16.14 -15.20
C GLY A 326 -0.23 15.90 -13.83
N LEU A 327 0.47 14.78 -13.61
CA LEU A 327 1.29 14.56 -12.41
C LEU A 327 2.41 15.62 -12.29
N PHE A 328 2.13 16.75 -11.64
CA PHE A 328 2.97 17.95 -11.74
C PHE A 328 4.31 17.89 -10.98
N TYR A 329 4.49 16.93 -10.06
CA TYR A 329 5.80 16.60 -9.49
C TYR A 329 6.52 15.44 -10.18
N GLY A 330 5.87 14.77 -11.14
CA GLY A 330 6.39 13.58 -11.83
C GLY A 330 6.35 12.32 -10.96
N LEU A 331 7.34 11.44 -11.16
CA LEU A 331 7.47 10.15 -10.48
C LEU A 331 8.69 10.12 -9.56
N ASN A 332 8.63 9.31 -8.51
CA ASN A 332 9.79 8.97 -7.70
C ASN A 332 10.69 7.97 -8.45
N SER A 333 11.99 7.96 -8.14
CA SER A 333 12.97 7.09 -8.81
C SER A 333 14.10 6.71 -7.85
N GLY A 334 14.54 5.45 -7.94
CA GLY A 334 15.48 4.84 -6.98
C GLY A 334 14.77 4.17 -5.80
N ASP A 335 15.56 3.63 -4.87
CA ASP A 335 15.05 2.99 -3.65
C ASP A 335 14.77 4.04 -2.56
N CYS A 336 13.72 3.84 -1.77
CA CYS A 336 13.50 4.54 -0.50
C CYS A 336 13.40 3.53 0.64
N THR A 337 14.27 3.64 1.64
CA THR A 337 14.34 2.70 2.78
C THR A 337 14.78 3.42 4.05
N ILE A 338 14.27 2.99 5.21
CA ILE A 338 14.74 3.45 6.53
C ILE A 338 15.29 2.29 7.37
N ALA A 339 16.08 2.63 8.40
CA ALA A 339 16.57 1.64 9.35
C ALA A 339 15.40 1.03 10.17
N PRO A 340 15.45 -0.27 10.54
CA PRO A 340 14.48 -0.88 11.43
C PRO A 340 14.33 -0.11 12.74
N LEU A 341 13.09 0.24 13.07
CA LEU A 341 12.75 1.03 14.26
C LEU A 341 12.90 0.20 15.56
N VAL A 342 12.84 -1.13 15.45
CA VAL A 342 13.16 -2.07 16.53
C VAL A 342 14.34 -2.95 16.13
N ASN A 343 15.30 -3.09 17.03
CA ASN A 343 16.43 -4.01 16.88
C ASN A 343 16.03 -5.45 17.25
N GLU A 344 15.26 -6.10 16.38
CA GLU A 344 14.94 -7.53 16.46
C GLU A 344 14.97 -8.18 15.07
N GLN A 345 15.26 -9.49 15.00
CA GLN A 345 15.25 -10.21 13.72
C GLN A 345 13.80 -10.51 13.31
N VAL A 346 13.37 -9.97 12.17
CA VAL A 346 12.01 -10.14 11.62
C VAL A 346 11.94 -10.92 10.30
N THR A 347 13.09 -11.20 9.67
CA THR A 347 13.21 -11.94 8.40
C THR A 347 14.13 -13.17 8.51
N GLY A 348 14.07 -14.04 7.49
CA GLY A 348 14.76 -15.33 7.49
C GLY A 348 14.08 -16.36 8.39
N THR A 349 14.83 -17.37 8.85
CA THR A 349 14.35 -18.42 9.76
C THR A 349 14.42 -17.96 11.22
N LEU A 350 13.33 -18.13 11.96
CA LEU A 350 13.13 -17.71 13.35
C LEU A 350 12.60 -18.89 14.19
N THR A 351 13.01 -19.02 15.45
CA THR A 351 12.49 -20.05 16.38
C THR A 351 11.18 -19.66 17.08
N LYS A 352 10.68 -18.45 16.81
CA LYS A 352 9.42 -17.86 17.31
C LYS A 352 9.06 -16.65 16.46
N LEU A 353 7.79 -16.24 16.47
CA LEU A 353 7.39 -14.96 15.88
C LEU A 353 8.00 -13.77 16.65
N PRO A 354 8.37 -12.66 15.97
CA PRO A 354 8.81 -11.44 16.63
C PRO A 354 7.73 -10.84 17.53
N GLY A 355 8.13 -10.01 18.49
CA GLY A 355 7.26 -9.63 19.62
C GLY A 355 6.93 -10.78 20.61
N ASN A 356 7.31 -12.03 20.30
CA ASN A 356 6.92 -13.26 21.00
C ASN A 356 5.43 -13.63 20.83
N ASN A 357 4.82 -13.27 19.71
CA ASN A 357 3.42 -13.61 19.42
C ASN A 357 3.20 -15.14 19.40
N PRO A 358 2.31 -15.69 20.25
CA PRO A 358 1.99 -17.12 20.23
C PRO A 358 0.96 -17.42 19.15
N LEU A 359 0.93 -18.67 18.67
CA LEU A 359 -0.08 -19.12 17.71
C LEU A 359 -1.48 -19.09 18.33
N SER A 360 -2.45 -18.67 17.52
CA SER A 360 -3.85 -18.47 17.89
C SER A 360 -4.75 -18.62 16.65
N GLY A 361 -5.99 -19.04 16.85
CA GLY A 361 -6.91 -19.43 15.79
C GLY A 361 -7.00 -20.94 15.59
N PHE A 362 -8.11 -21.40 14.99
CA PHE A 362 -8.42 -22.82 14.75
C PHE A 362 -8.08 -23.73 15.95
N SER A 363 -7.12 -24.64 15.80
CA SER A 363 -6.67 -25.59 16.84
C SER A 363 -5.88 -24.96 18.00
N TYR A 364 -5.40 -23.72 17.85
CA TYR A 364 -4.62 -23.01 18.88
C TYR A 364 -5.49 -22.17 19.82
N GLY A 365 -6.79 -22.05 19.56
CA GLY A 365 -7.74 -21.36 20.44
C GLY A 365 -7.95 -19.87 20.10
N ALA A 366 -8.39 -19.07 21.07
CA ALA A 366 -8.66 -17.64 20.88
C ALA A 366 -7.37 -16.81 20.70
N ALA A 367 -7.51 -15.58 20.21
CA ALA A 367 -6.42 -14.61 20.23
C ALA A 367 -5.92 -14.37 21.67
N PRO A 368 -4.63 -14.08 21.88
CA PRO A 368 -4.14 -13.62 23.17
C PRO A 368 -4.84 -12.32 23.57
N ALA A 369 -5.02 -12.08 24.87
CA ALA A 369 -5.34 -10.74 25.33
C ALA A 369 -4.16 -9.82 24.99
N MET A 370 -4.41 -8.74 24.25
CA MET A 370 -3.38 -7.76 23.89
C MET A 370 -2.62 -7.29 25.13
N PRO A 371 -1.28 -7.30 25.13
CA PRO A 371 -0.51 -6.64 26.19
C PRO A 371 -0.84 -5.15 26.20
N ALA A 372 -1.59 -4.69 27.20
CA ALA A 372 -1.73 -3.27 27.48
C ALA A 372 -0.32 -2.68 27.67
N GLY A 373 -0.02 -1.58 26.95
CA GLY A 373 1.34 -1.08 26.71
C GLY A 373 2.28 -1.20 27.92
N GLY A 374 3.20 -2.18 27.85
CA GLY A 374 4.03 -2.57 28.98
C GLY A 374 5.02 -1.48 29.39
N SER A 375 4.78 -0.85 30.53
CA SER A 375 5.76 0.05 31.16
C SER A 375 7.07 -0.68 31.46
N ALA A 376 8.18 0.05 31.40
CA ALA A 376 9.54 -0.51 31.43
C ALA A 376 9.82 -1.40 32.68
N PRO A 377 10.65 -2.45 32.54
CA PRO A 377 10.86 -3.43 33.60
C PRO A 377 11.65 -2.84 34.79
N ALA A 378 10.99 -2.67 35.93
CA ALA A 378 11.63 -2.39 37.20
C ALA A 378 12.40 -3.61 37.72
N SER A 379 13.64 -3.41 38.16
CA SER A 379 14.55 -4.49 38.55
C SER A 379 14.21 -5.12 39.92
N SER A 380 14.56 -6.40 40.04
CA SER A 380 14.25 -7.32 41.14
C SER A 380 14.55 -6.83 42.56
N SER A 381 13.66 -7.17 43.52
CA SER A 381 14.06 -7.51 44.89
C SER A 381 13.18 -8.64 45.46
N LYS A 382 13.72 -9.45 46.39
CA LYS A 382 13.06 -10.65 46.94
C LYS A 382 12.14 -10.33 48.12
N ALA A 383 11.00 -11.00 48.20
CA ALA A 383 10.34 -11.38 49.46
C ALA A 383 9.63 -12.74 49.30
N ALA A 384 9.31 -13.42 50.41
CA ALA A 384 8.83 -14.81 50.43
C ALA A 384 7.29 -14.94 50.50
N ALA A 385 6.78 -16.13 50.17
CA ALA A 385 5.38 -16.55 50.41
C ALA A 385 5.11 -16.85 51.91
N PRO A 386 3.82 -16.92 52.33
CA PRO A 386 3.05 -18.18 52.32
C PRO A 386 1.83 -18.11 51.36
N ALA A 387 1.31 -19.20 50.76
CA ALA A 387 0.47 -20.28 51.35
C ALA A 387 -0.88 -19.77 51.93
N SER A 388 -2.04 -20.40 51.73
CA SER A 388 -2.36 -21.75 51.22
C SER A 388 -3.80 -21.87 50.65
N SER A 389 -4.16 -23.05 50.10
CA SER A 389 -5.54 -23.60 49.89
C SER A 389 -6.50 -22.88 48.91
N SER A 390 -7.40 -23.55 48.17
CA SER A 390 -7.65 -25.01 48.00
C SER A 390 -8.42 -25.35 46.70
N LYS A 391 -8.41 -26.65 46.36
CA LYS A 391 -9.33 -27.38 45.45
C LYS A 391 -10.83 -27.05 45.67
N ALA A 392 -11.78 -27.34 44.77
CA ALA A 392 -11.81 -27.62 43.32
C ALA A 392 -13.28 -27.90 42.87
N ALA A 393 -13.45 -28.22 41.57
CA ALA A 393 -14.57 -28.95 40.96
C ALA A 393 -15.88 -28.18 40.63
N ALA A 394 -16.47 -28.58 39.49
CA ALA A 394 -17.65 -28.02 38.84
C ALA A 394 -18.91 -28.89 39.03
N ALA A 395 -20.08 -28.33 38.71
CA ALA A 395 -21.20 -29.05 38.06
C ALA A 395 -22.21 -28.08 37.44
N SER A 396 -22.97 -28.53 36.43
CA SER A 396 -23.90 -27.72 35.63
C SER A 396 -25.37 -27.94 36.01
N SER A 397 -26.27 -26.97 35.76
CA SER A 397 -27.65 -27.22 35.29
C SER A 397 -28.43 -25.94 34.89
N LYS A 398 -29.52 -26.16 34.13
CA LYS A 398 -30.56 -25.26 33.59
C LYS A 398 -31.89 -26.08 33.65
N PRO A 399 -33.13 -25.60 33.35
CA PRO A 399 -33.60 -24.25 32.95
C PRO A 399 -34.96 -23.79 33.58
N ALA A 400 -35.55 -22.71 33.02
CA ALA A 400 -36.96 -22.26 33.13
C ALA A 400 -37.38 -21.54 34.45
N SER A 401 -38.38 -20.63 34.50
CA SER A 401 -39.33 -20.07 33.49
C SER A 401 -39.81 -18.64 33.85
N SER A 402 -40.41 -17.92 32.89
CA SER A 402 -41.02 -16.57 33.04
C SER A 402 -42.46 -16.60 33.62
N PRO A 403 -43.09 -15.44 33.93
CA PRO A 403 -43.99 -14.78 32.95
C PRO A 403 -43.99 -13.22 32.96
N SER A 404 -44.95 -12.60 32.24
CA SER A 404 -44.98 -11.19 31.75
C SER A 404 -46.15 -10.35 32.31
N SER A 405 -46.09 -9.00 32.18
CA SER A 405 -47.29 -8.13 32.15
C SER A 405 -47.09 -6.72 31.50
N LYS A 406 -48.19 -6.17 30.95
CA LYS A 406 -48.46 -4.82 30.35
C LYS A 406 -50.01 -4.63 30.30
N PRO A 407 -50.67 -3.52 29.86
CA PRO A 407 -50.24 -2.29 29.17
C PRO A 407 -50.58 -0.99 30.01
N ALA A 408 -51.13 0.18 29.61
CA ALA A 408 -51.64 0.72 28.32
C ALA A 408 -51.84 2.28 28.28
N SER A 409 -51.77 2.84 27.06
CA SER A 409 -52.55 3.97 26.46
C SER A 409 -52.55 5.45 26.96
N SER A 410 -52.61 6.35 25.97
CA SER A 410 -52.67 7.84 25.92
C SER A 410 -54.08 8.43 26.28
N PRO A 411 -54.42 9.78 26.20
CA PRO A 411 -54.02 10.77 25.17
C PRO A 411 -53.90 12.31 25.50
N SER A 412 -53.31 13.03 24.54
CA SER A 412 -53.58 14.41 24.01
C SER A 412 -53.81 15.65 24.90
N GLY A 413 -53.13 16.76 24.56
CA GLY A 413 -53.50 18.15 24.93
C GLY A 413 -52.73 19.24 24.16
N LYS A 414 -53.43 20.29 23.69
CA LYS A 414 -52.90 21.53 23.06
C LYS A 414 -53.82 22.70 23.50
N PRO A 415 -53.33 23.94 23.67
CA PRO A 415 -53.34 24.91 22.56
C PRO A 415 -52.12 25.86 22.58
N ALA A 416 -52.18 27.01 21.88
CA ALA A 416 -51.06 27.93 21.64
C ALA A 416 -51.46 29.42 21.76
N THR A 417 -50.47 30.31 21.86
CA THR A 417 -50.62 31.77 21.65
C THR A 417 -49.31 32.43 21.16
N SER A 418 -49.46 33.57 20.48
CA SER A 418 -48.46 34.56 20.04
C SER A 418 -49.15 35.95 20.09
N PRO A 419 -48.50 37.14 20.05
CA PRO A 419 -47.38 37.55 19.18
C PRO A 419 -46.23 38.28 19.97
N SER A 420 -45.16 38.85 19.40
CA SER A 420 -45.11 39.97 18.44
C SER A 420 -43.66 40.40 18.07
N LYS A 421 -43.49 41.36 17.14
CA LYS A 421 -42.22 41.83 16.54
C LYS A 421 -42.18 43.37 16.52
N PRO A 422 -41.03 44.02 16.79
CA PRO A 422 -40.28 44.75 15.76
C PRO A 422 -38.76 44.45 15.87
N ALA A 423 -37.93 44.34 14.82
CA ALA A 423 -37.51 45.36 13.84
C ALA A 423 -36.92 46.65 14.47
N ALA A 424 -35.82 47.24 14.00
CA ALA A 424 -34.66 46.82 13.20
C ALA A 424 -33.67 48.01 13.16
N THR A 425 -32.36 47.79 13.12
CA THR A 425 -31.39 48.86 12.81
C THR A 425 -30.14 48.30 12.13
N SER A 426 -29.60 49.06 11.19
CA SER A 426 -28.45 48.70 10.35
C SER A 426 -27.17 49.35 10.86
N ASN A 427 -26.01 48.83 10.43
CA ASN A 427 -24.99 49.66 9.79
C ASN A 427 -24.04 48.80 8.94
N VAL A 428 -23.44 49.42 7.92
CA VAL A 428 -22.63 48.76 6.89
C VAL A 428 -21.23 49.40 6.85
N VAL A 429 -20.23 48.58 6.51
CA VAL A 429 -18.82 48.94 6.30
C VAL A 429 -18.64 49.99 5.19
N ASN A 430 -17.52 50.74 5.16
CA ASN A 430 -16.53 50.60 4.08
C ASN A 430 -15.20 51.35 4.36
N ALA A 431 -14.11 50.82 3.79
CA ALA A 431 -12.75 51.36 3.53
C ALA A 431 -11.67 50.32 3.94
N GLY A 432 -10.65 50.00 3.15
CA GLY A 432 -10.35 50.35 1.75
C GLY A 432 -8.95 49.85 1.35
N GLN A 433 -8.76 49.39 0.11
CA GLN A 433 -7.47 49.02 -0.50
C GLN A 433 -7.07 50.09 -1.54
N PRO A 434 -5.80 50.17 -2.06
CA PRO A 434 -4.81 49.08 -2.20
C PRO A 434 -3.32 49.41 -1.91
N ALA A 435 -2.45 48.39 -1.87
CA ALA A 435 -1.08 48.41 -2.43
C ALA A 435 -0.40 47.02 -2.35
N LYS A 436 0.64 46.77 -3.17
CA LYS A 436 1.55 45.61 -3.07
C LYS A 436 2.85 45.99 -2.35
N THR A 437 3.43 45.07 -1.58
CA THR A 437 4.88 44.79 -1.53
C THR A 437 5.04 43.36 -1.00
N ILE A 438 6.04 42.61 -1.49
CA ILE A 438 6.47 41.34 -0.88
C ILE A 438 7.92 41.52 -0.46
N GLU A 439 8.19 41.38 0.84
CA GLU A 439 9.54 41.32 1.39
C GLU A 439 9.52 40.39 2.60
N SER A 440 10.37 39.36 2.59
CA SER A 440 10.36 38.27 3.58
C SER A 440 11.70 38.20 4.31
N ALA A 441 11.78 38.88 5.46
CA ALA A 441 12.90 38.72 6.39
C ALA A 441 12.64 37.53 7.33
N PRO A 442 13.52 36.52 7.43
CA PRO A 442 13.37 35.43 8.38
C PRO A 442 13.69 35.91 9.82
N PRO A 443 12.97 35.40 10.84
CA PRO A 443 13.27 35.72 12.24
C PRO A 443 14.57 35.05 12.70
N ALA A 444 15.36 35.75 13.51
CA ALA A 444 16.63 35.25 14.01
C ALA A 444 16.43 34.14 15.07
N SER A 445 17.04 32.97 14.86
CA SER A 445 17.09 31.89 15.85
C SER A 445 18.14 32.18 16.93
N SER A 446 17.74 32.19 18.20
CA SER A 446 18.64 32.34 19.34
C SER A 446 19.32 31.01 19.70
N LEU A 447 20.64 31.01 19.81
CA LEU A 447 21.42 29.91 20.38
C LEU A 447 21.60 30.11 21.90
N PRO A 448 21.66 29.02 22.70
CA PRO A 448 21.80 29.10 24.15
C PRO A 448 23.22 29.51 24.58
N ALA A 449 23.32 30.18 25.73
CA ALA A 449 24.59 30.66 26.26
C ALA A 449 25.44 29.54 26.89
N ALA A 450 26.73 29.51 26.53
CA ALA A 450 27.77 28.78 27.26
C ALA A 450 28.72 29.80 27.92
N GLY A 451 28.97 29.65 29.23
CA GLY A 451 29.78 30.59 30.00
C GLY A 451 31.27 30.26 30.01
N GLY A 452 32.11 31.30 29.89
CA GLY A 452 33.56 31.23 30.07
C GLY A 452 34.17 32.63 30.01
N ALA A 453 34.97 33.02 30.99
CA ALA A 453 35.51 34.37 31.12
C ALA A 453 36.91 34.50 30.49
N GLY A 454 37.25 35.65 29.92
CA GLY A 454 38.61 35.90 29.42
C GLY A 454 38.83 37.19 28.62
N ASN A 455 39.01 38.30 29.33
CA ASN A 455 39.78 39.51 28.96
C ASN A 455 39.33 40.36 27.75
N ASP A 456 39.19 41.67 27.99
CA ASP A 456 39.04 42.69 26.95
C ASP A 456 40.27 42.75 26.02
N ALA A 457 40.02 42.58 24.71
CA ALA A 457 40.95 42.93 23.65
C ALA A 457 40.21 43.81 22.62
N GLN A 458 40.69 45.04 22.43
CA GLN A 458 39.99 46.09 21.69
C GLN A 458 40.00 45.85 20.17
N CYS A 459 38.99 45.16 19.65
CA CYS A 459 38.81 44.96 18.20
C CYS A 459 38.14 46.18 17.53
N SER A 460 38.92 46.93 16.76
CA SER A 460 38.42 47.99 15.88
C SER A 460 37.51 47.45 14.77
N ALA A 461 36.58 48.28 14.29
CA ALA A 461 35.60 47.88 13.26
C ALA A 461 36.26 47.37 11.97
N ALA A 462 35.91 46.14 11.57
CA ALA A 462 36.35 45.55 10.32
C ALA A 462 35.42 45.94 9.15
N ASN A 463 35.95 46.66 8.16
CA ASN A 463 35.23 46.95 6.92
C ASN A 463 35.16 45.70 6.04
N VAL A 464 34.01 45.01 6.05
CA VAL A 464 33.78 43.84 5.18
C VAL A 464 33.49 44.31 3.76
N HIS A 465 34.47 44.17 2.88
CA HIS A 465 34.29 44.36 1.43
C HIS A 465 33.80 43.07 0.78
N THR A 466 32.49 42.97 0.54
CA THR A 466 31.91 41.90 -0.27
C THR A 466 32.30 42.10 -1.74
N VAL A 467 33.11 41.20 -2.29
CA VAL A 467 33.44 41.17 -3.72
C VAL A 467 32.52 40.17 -4.41
N THR A 468 31.65 40.67 -5.29
CA THR A 468 30.72 39.84 -6.07
C THR A 468 31.25 39.68 -7.50
N GLU A 469 31.91 38.57 -7.81
CA GLU A 469 32.22 38.23 -9.20
C GLU A 469 30.97 37.74 -9.93
N THR A 470 30.64 38.38 -11.05
CA THR A 470 29.54 37.98 -11.93
C THR A 470 30.07 37.09 -13.05
N ILE A 471 30.01 35.77 -12.86
CA ILE A 471 30.38 34.80 -13.90
C ILE A 471 29.23 34.68 -14.92
N THR A 472 29.33 35.41 -16.01
CA THR A 472 28.36 35.34 -17.13
C THR A 472 28.55 34.05 -17.93
N VAL A 473 27.76 33.02 -17.62
CA VAL A 473 27.71 31.78 -18.41
C VAL A 473 26.87 32.02 -19.68
N THR A 474 27.52 32.47 -20.75
CA THR A 474 26.90 32.59 -22.08
C THR A 474 26.66 31.20 -22.66
N ALA A 475 25.38 30.80 -22.76
CA ALA A 475 24.96 29.52 -23.34
C ALA A 475 25.15 29.51 -24.88
N GLY A 476 26.39 29.30 -25.33
CA GLY A 476 26.69 29.07 -26.75
C GLY A 476 26.24 27.69 -27.20
N THR A 477 25.40 27.62 -28.24
CA THR A 477 24.93 26.36 -28.84
C THR A 477 26.11 25.54 -29.37
N PRO A 478 26.38 24.32 -28.85
CA PRO A 478 27.45 23.48 -29.37
C PRO A 478 27.08 22.93 -30.75
N ALA A 479 27.96 23.12 -31.74
CA ALA A 479 27.85 22.41 -33.01
C ALA A 479 28.12 20.91 -32.81
N ALA A 480 27.53 20.06 -33.64
CA ALA A 480 27.67 18.61 -33.53
C ALA A 480 29.07 18.14 -33.98
N THR A 481 29.94 17.86 -33.01
CA THR A 481 31.20 17.12 -33.22
C THR A 481 31.29 15.95 -32.25
N SER A 482 31.58 14.77 -32.78
CA SER A 482 31.55 13.50 -32.05
C SER A 482 32.74 13.31 -31.10
N VAL A 483 32.45 12.83 -29.89
CA VAL A 483 33.45 12.38 -28.90
C VAL A 483 33.33 10.85 -28.76
N PRO A 484 34.43 10.06 -28.70
CA PRO A 484 34.34 8.61 -28.74
C PRO A 484 33.76 7.98 -27.46
N SER A 485 32.94 6.94 -27.64
CA SER A 485 32.41 6.13 -26.54
C SER A 485 33.51 5.30 -25.87
N LYS A 486 33.59 5.34 -24.54
CA LYS A 486 34.11 4.22 -23.74
C LYS A 486 32.96 3.25 -23.54
N GLY A 487 32.96 2.17 -24.31
CA GLY A 487 31.78 1.33 -24.48
C GLY A 487 31.38 0.56 -23.22
N ASN A 488 30.10 0.69 -22.84
CA ASN A 488 29.34 -0.52 -22.49
C ASN A 488 29.42 -1.45 -23.69
N SER A 489 29.81 -2.69 -23.50
CA SER A 489 29.87 -3.68 -24.57
C SER A 489 29.47 -5.04 -24.03
N ALA A 490 28.17 -5.32 -24.14
CA ALA A 490 27.70 -6.68 -24.29
C ALA A 490 28.53 -7.35 -25.41
N ALA A 491 28.96 -8.59 -25.20
CA ALA A 491 29.84 -9.26 -26.15
C ALA A 491 29.11 -9.43 -27.50
N ALA A 492 29.68 -8.91 -28.59
CA ALA A 492 28.99 -8.83 -29.88
C ALA A 492 28.49 -10.21 -30.37
N THR A 493 29.21 -11.27 -30.03
CA THR A 493 28.77 -12.67 -30.18
C THR A 493 29.11 -13.49 -28.93
N VAL A 494 28.18 -14.37 -28.54
CA VAL A 494 28.23 -15.26 -27.36
C VAL A 494 27.62 -16.60 -27.77
N GLY A 495 28.28 -17.74 -27.53
CA GLY A 495 27.71 -19.07 -27.82
C GLY A 495 27.19 -19.32 -29.26
N GLY A 496 27.66 -18.56 -30.26
CA GLY A 496 27.16 -18.59 -31.64
C GLY A 496 25.90 -17.74 -31.89
N TYR A 497 25.50 -16.91 -30.92
CA TYR A 497 24.41 -15.94 -31.01
C TYR A 497 25.01 -14.54 -31.04
N THR A 498 24.41 -13.63 -31.79
CA THR A 498 24.82 -12.22 -31.91
C THR A 498 23.95 -11.36 -31.00
N TYR A 499 24.54 -10.34 -30.37
CA TYR A 499 23.78 -9.37 -29.57
C TYR A 499 22.80 -8.58 -30.46
N ALA A 500 21.52 -8.59 -30.10
CA ALA A 500 20.45 -7.87 -30.80
C ALA A 500 20.15 -6.49 -30.19
N GLY A 501 20.60 -6.26 -28.95
CA GLY A 501 20.44 -5.01 -28.19
C GLY A 501 19.65 -5.16 -26.89
N CYS A 502 19.44 -4.02 -26.24
CA CYS A 502 18.58 -3.90 -25.06
C CYS A 502 17.08 -3.85 -25.42
N TYR A 503 16.25 -4.62 -24.73
CA TYR A 503 14.80 -4.67 -24.93
C TYR A 503 14.02 -4.58 -23.62
N GLN A 504 12.83 -3.99 -23.66
CA GLN A 504 11.90 -3.90 -22.53
C GLN A 504 11.34 -5.28 -22.20
N ASP A 505 11.46 -5.72 -20.94
CA ASP A 505 10.67 -6.84 -20.42
C ASP A 505 9.39 -6.32 -19.71
N ASN A 506 8.42 -7.21 -19.50
CA ASN A 506 7.14 -6.90 -18.88
C ASN A 506 6.72 -8.00 -17.88
N ILE A 507 5.66 -7.74 -17.11
CA ILE A 507 5.15 -8.64 -16.07
C ILE A 507 4.82 -10.06 -16.57
N GLY A 508 4.50 -10.23 -17.87
CA GLY A 508 4.24 -11.53 -18.48
C GLY A 508 5.49 -12.32 -18.91
N ARG A 509 6.67 -11.68 -18.85
CA ARG A 509 7.98 -12.10 -19.37
C ARG A 509 8.00 -12.30 -20.89
N VAL A 510 8.73 -11.44 -21.60
CA VAL A 510 8.71 -11.35 -23.07
C VAL A 510 9.30 -12.59 -23.77
N LEU A 511 10.11 -13.39 -23.07
CA LEU A 511 10.61 -14.69 -23.52
C LEU A 511 9.91 -15.82 -22.74
N THR A 512 8.91 -16.44 -23.37
CA THR A 512 8.01 -17.41 -22.73
C THR A 512 8.46 -18.87 -22.87
N GLY A 513 9.76 -19.14 -22.88
CA GLY A 513 10.34 -20.47 -23.06
C GLY A 513 10.84 -21.09 -21.76
N ASP A 514 12.15 -21.05 -21.56
CA ASP A 514 12.80 -21.47 -20.31
C ASP A 514 13.10 -20.22 -19.49
N ILE A 515 12.45 -20.09 -18.33
CA ILE A 515 12.43 -18.85 -17.52
C ILE A 515 13.16 -19.12 -16.21
N LEU A 516 14.10 -18.23 -15.85
CA LEU A 516 14.89 -18.26 -14.61
C LEU A 516 15.49 -19.65 -14.27
N PRO A 517 16.21 -20.31 -15.20
CA PRO A 517 16.92 -21.55 -14.92
C PRO A 517 18.02 -21.31 -13.87
N ASN A 518 18.12 -22.21 -12.88
CA ASN A 518 19.17 -22.14 -11.87
C ASN A 518 20.54 -22.53 -12.46
N LEU A 519 21.33 -21.53 -12.86
CA LEU A 519 22.68 -21.68 -13.44
C LEU A 519 23.79 -21.17 -12.50
N GLY A 520 23.47 -20.86 -11.24
CA GLY A 520 24.32 -20.09 -10.33
C GLY A 520 24.63 -18.68 -10.86
N PRO A 521 25.68 -17.99 -10.35
CA PRO A 521 26.03 -16.62 -10.72
C PRO A 521 26.12 -16.43 -12.24
N MET A 522 25.28 -15.55 -12.79
CA MET A 522 24.97 -15.54 -14.22
C MET A 522 26.08 -14.94 -15.09
N THR A 523 26.19 -15.42 -16.33
CA THR A 523 26.91 -14.75 -17.44
C THR A 523 26.11 -14.93 -18.72
N ASN A 524 26.41 -14.15 -19.75
CA ASN A 524 25.75 -14.32 -21.05
C ASN A 524 26.09 -15.67 -21.68
N ASP A 525 27.34 -16.13 -21.56
CA ASP A 525 27.76 -17.47 -22.01
C ASP A 525 26.92 -18.59 -21.36
N LYS A 526 26.68 -18.53 -20.04
CA LYS A 526 25.82 -19.50 -19.34
C LYS A 526 24.40 -19.48 -19.88
N CYS A 527 23.81 -18.29 -20.00
CA CYS A 527 22.42 -18.17 -20.43
C CYS A 527 22.24 -18.65 -21.87
N VAL A 528 23.10 -18.19 -22.81
CA VAL A 528 23.07 -18.66 -24.20
C VAL A 528 23.30 -20.17 -24.28
N ALA A 529 24.26 -20.74 -23.55
CA ALA A 529 24.50 -22.19 -23.56
C ALA A 529 23.30 -23.01 -23.07
N ASN A 530 22.58 -22.55 -22.04
CA ASN A 530 21.32 -23.17 -21.61
C ASN A 530 20.25 -23.05 -22.70
N CYS A 531 20.01 -21.87 -23.26
CA CYS A 531 19.01 -21.67 -24.30
C CYS A 531 19.32 -22.47 -25.58
N VAL A 532 20.60 -22.57 -25.97
CA VAL A 532 21.09 -23.41 -27.08
C VAL A 532 20.83 -24.89 -26.82
N SER A 533 21.16 -25.41 -25.63
CA SER A 533 20.94 -26.82 -25.31
C SER A 533 19.46 -27.21 -25.24
N LYS A 534 18.57 -26.23 -24.96
CA LYS A 534 17.10 -26.36 -25.04
C LYS A 534 16.51 -25.96 -26.40
N GLY A 535 17.34 -25.58 -27.38
CA GLY A 535 16.95 -25.34 -28.78
C GLY A 535 16.34 -23.96 -29.11
N PHE A 536 16.23 -23.05 -28.14
CA PHE A 536 15.60 -21.73 -28.28
C PHE A 536 16.41 -20.76 -29.13
N SER A 537 15.81 -20.09 -30.12
CA SER A 537 16.52 -19.20 -31.06
C SER A 537 16.94 -17.85 -30.47
N ILE A 538 16.41 -17.48 -29.31
CA ILE A 538 16.70 -16.26 -28.54
C ILE A 538 17.06 -16.63 -27.10
N ALA A 539 18.07 -15.96 -26.57
CA ALA A 539 18.47 -15.95 -25.16
C ALA A 539 18.53 -14.50 -24.67
N ALA A 540 18.20 -14.24 -23.40
CA ALA A 540 18.41 -12.92 -22.83
C ALA A 540 18.68 -12.97 -21.33
N THR A 541 19.41 -11.95 -20.84
CA THR A 541 19.79 -11.79 -19.44
C THR A 541 19.18 -10.51 -18.86
N GLU A 542 18.72 -10.57 -17.62
CA GLU A 542 18.15 -9.43 -16.87
C GLU A 542 18.84 -9.30 -15.50
N TYR A 543 18.76 -8.11 -14.90
CA TYR A 543 19.05 -7.84 -13.49
C TYR A 543 20.35 -8.48 -12.95
N GLY A 544 21.40 -8.59 -13.78
CA GLY A 544 22.70 -9.16 -13.41
C GLY A 544 22.74 -10.69 -13.25
N GLY A 545 21.69 -11.29 -12.67
CA GLY A 545 21.62 -12.71 -12.28
C GLY A 545 20.60 -13.57 -13.03
N GLN A 546 19.73 -12.97 -13.86
CA GLN A 546 18.58 -13.65 -14.45
C GLN A 546 18.82 -14.08 -15.90
N CYS A 547 18.15 -15.15 -16.33
CA CYS A 547 18.23 -15.71 -17.67
C CYS A 547 16.85 -16.14 -18.18
N TYR A 548 16.62 -15.93 -19.48
CA TYR A 548 15.38 -16.22 -20.17
C TYR A 548 15.68 -16.76 -21.58
N CYS A 549 14.95 -17.78 -22.01
CA CYS A 549 15.05 -18.37 -23.34
C CYS A 549 13.71 -18.31 -24.07
N GLY A 550 13.72 -18.17 -25.39
CA GLY A 550 12.50 -18.19 -26.20
C GLY A 550 12.79 -18.20 -27.70
N ASN A 551 11.74 -18.03 -28.51
CA ASN A 551 11.87 -17.96 -29.97
C ASN A 551 11.37 -16.63 -30.56
N ASP A 552 10.66 -15.83 -29.76
CA ASP A 552 10.10 -14.53 -30.10
C ASP A 552 10.04 -13.67 -28.83
N LEU A 553 10.14 -12.34 -28.97
CA LEU A 553 9.85 -11.37 -27.91
C LEU A 553 8.37 -10.99 -27.96
N VAL A 554 7.62 -11.25 -26.89
CA VAL A 554 6.16 -11.06 -26.81
C VAL A 554 5.79 -9.81 -26.03
N GLY A 555 5.28 -8.77 -26.72
CA GLY A 555 4.90 -7.51 -26.06
C GLY A 555 6.08 -6.65 -25.59
N SER A 556 7.22 -6.76 -26.27
CA SER A 556 8.45 -6.01 -25.99
C SER A 556 8.62 -4.82 -26.94
N SER A 557 9.51 -3.89 -26.58
CA SER A 557 10.02 -2.80 -27.42
C SER A 557 11.55 -2.70 -27.28
N LYS A 558 12.25 -2.13 -28.28
CA LYS A 558 13.69 -1.92 -28.17
C LYS A 558 13.98 -0.67 -27.30
N LEU A 559 14.90 -0.80 -26.36
CA LEU A 559 15.31 0.26 -25.44
C LEU A 559 16.63 0.92 -25.85
N ALA A 560 16.98 2.01 -25.17
CA ALA A 560 18.33 2.55 -25.21
C ALA A 560 19.30 1.61 -24.47
N GLU A 561 20.50 1.39 -25.04
CA GLU A 561 21.51 0.48 -24.48
C GLU A 561 22.02 0.89 -23.08
N SER A 562 21.70 2.10 -22.60
CA SER A 562 21.96 2.53 -21.21
C SER A 562 21.03 1.88 -20.18
N GLN A 563 19.86 1.41 -20.59
CA GLN A 563 18.93 0.66 -19.71
C GLN A 563 19.48 -0.75 -19.42
N CYS A 564 20.22 -1.34 -20.37
CA CYS A 564 20.99 -2.55 -20.16
C CYS A 564 22.43 -2.20 -19.78
N SER A 565 22.63 -1.84 -18.51
CA SER A 565 23.92 -1.42 -17.96
C SER A 565 24.33 -2.17 -16.67
N MET A 566 23.53 -3.15 -16.24
CA MET A 566 23.84 -3.95 -15.04
C MET A 566 24.88 -5.02 -15.35
N ALA A 567 25.88 -5.13 -14.48
CA ALA A 567 26.96 -6.11 -14.62
C ALA A 567 26.47 -7.54 -14.29
N CYS A 568 26.98 -8.54 -15.01
CA CYS A 568 26.66 -9.94 -14.72
C CYS A 568 27.27 -10.41 -13.38
N GLU A 569 26.49 -11.12 -12.55
CA GLU A 569 26.93 -11.64 -11.25
C GLU A 569 28.19 -12.53 -11.34
N GLY A 570 28.26 -13.39 -12.37
CA GLY A 570 29.37 -14.29 -12.62
C GLY A 570 30.55 -13.67 -13.38
N ASN A 571 30.37 -12.48 -13.96
CA ASN A 571 31.43 -11.75 -14.66
C ASN A 571 31.13 -10.25 -14.76
N SER A 572 31.70 -9.44 -13.87
CA SER A 572 31.44 -7.99 -13.82
C SER A 572 31.98 -7.18 -15.02
N LYS A 573 32.60 -7.83 -16.01
CA LYS A 573 33.00 -7.22 -17.29
C LYS A 573 31.92 -7.38 -18.39
N GLU A 574 30.92 -8.21 -18.15
CA GLU A 574 29.77 -8.40 -19.03
C GLU A 574 28.55 -7.62 -18.55
N VAL A 575 27.65 -7.28 -19.48
CA VAL A 575 26.34 -6.69 -19.19
C VAL A 575 25.27 -7.79 -19.22
N CYS A 576 24.47 -7.90 -18.16
CA CYS A 576 23.33 -8.81 -18.04
C CYS A 576 22.03 -8.01 -17.82
N GLY A 577 21.63 -7.23 -18.82
CA GLY A 577 20.41 -6.43 -18.79
C GLY A 577 20.45 -5.27 -17.78
N GLY A 578 19.30 -5.02 -17.16
CA GLY A 578 19.04 -3.97 -16.17
C GLY A 578 17.73 -4.27 -15.42
N SER A 579 17.04 -3.24 -14.93
CA SER A 579 15.72 -3.41 -14.29
C SER A 579 14.61 -3.35 -15.35
N TRP A 580 13.83 -4.44 -15.52
CA TRP A 580 12.84 -4.59 -16.60
C TRP A 580 13.43 -4.40 -18.02
N ALA A 581 14.74 -4.62 -18.16
CA ALA A 581 15.50 -4.39 -19.37
C ALA A 581 16.41 -5.60 -19.64
N ILE A 582 16.15 -6.32 -20.73
CA ILE A 582 16.88 -7.55 -21.07
C ILE A 582 17.94 -7.31 -22.14
N SER A 583 19.14 -7.84 -21.92
CA SER A 583 20.21 -7.94 -22.92
C SER A 583 19.92 -9.14 -23.82
N VAL A 584 19.48 -8.90 -25.07
CA VAL A 584 19.01 -9.97 -25.95
C VAL A 584 20.07 -10.44 -26.95
N TYR A 585 20.19 -11.75 -27.11
CA TYR A 585 21.07 -12.44 -28.06
C TYR A 585 20.24 -13.39 -28.93
N SER A 586 20.51 -13.45 -30.23
CA SER A 586 19.84 -14.38 -31.15
C SER A 586 20.79 -14.95 -32.21
N LYS A 587 20.43 -16.07 -32.83
CA LYS A 587 21.24 -16.72 -33.89
C LYS A 587 21.59 -15.83 -35.10
N THR A 588 20.91 -14.69 -35.28
CA THR A 588 21.07 -13.80 -36.43
C THR A 588 21.36 -12.34 -36.07
N GLY A 589 21.33 -11.98 -34.77
CA GLY A 589 21.34 -10.58 -34.32
C GLY A 589 20.01 -9.84 -34.56
N ALA A 590 19.02 -10.50 -35.17
CA ALA A 590 17.65 -10.00 -35.31
C ALA A 590 16.70 -10.83 -34.46
N VAL A 591 15.62 -10.22 -33.98
CA VAL A 591 14.62 -10.86 -33.10
C VAL A 591 13.26 -10.90 -33.77
N SER A 592 12.54 -12.00 -33.58
CA SER A 592 11.12 -12.08 -33.94
C SER A 592 10.31 -11.35 -32.87
N MET A 593 9.50 -10.37 -33.28
CA MET A 593 8.63 -9.60 -32.38
C MET A 593 7.19 -10.08 -32.56
N LYS A 594 6.52 -10.44 -31.46
CA LYS A 594 5.07 -10.73 -31.44
C LYS A 594 4.36 -9.71 -30.58
N ALA A 595 3.23 -9.20 -31.06
CA ALA A 595 2.31 -8.47 -30.19
C ALA A 595 1.89 -9.39 -29.03
N ALA A 596 1.80 -8.84 -27.82
CA ALA A 596 1.16 -9.56 -26.73
C ALA A 596 -0.27 -9.90 -27.15
N LYS A 597 -0.61 -11.19 -27.17
CA LYS A 597 -2.02 -11.58 -27.28
C LYS A 597 -2.73 -10.98 -26.08
N ARG A 598 -3.82 -10.24 -26.31
CA ARG A 598 -4.80 -9.99 -25.26
C ARG A 598 -5.34 -11.36 -24.83
N ALA A 599 -4.77 -11.91 -23.76
CA ALA A 599 -5.53 -12.80 -22.91
C ALA A 599 -6.74 -11.99 -22.43
N GLU A 600 -7.94 -12.50 -22.62
CA GLU A 600 -9.13 -11.84 -22.10
C GLU A 600 -9.11 -11.94 -20.58
N HIS A 601 -8.70 -10.85 -19.92
CA HIS A 601 -8.84 -10.63 -18.47
C HIS A 601 -10.33 -10.37 -18.13
N VAL A 602 -11.21 -11.22 -18.67
CA VAL A 602 -12.68 -11.11 -18.69
C VAL A 602 -13.28 -12.32 -17.94
N HIS A 603 -12.56 -12.83 -16.95
CA HIS A 603 -13.11 -13.67 -15.89
C HIS A 603 -13.04 -12.91 -14.57
N ARG A 604 -14.15 -12.20 -14.29
CA ARG A 604 -14.55 -11.60 -13.00
C ARG A 604 -13.70 -10.44 -12.42
N HIS A 605 -13.66 -9.32 -13.16
CA HIS A 605 -13.82 -7.97 -12.54
C HIS A 605 -15.27 -7.45 -12.64
N ARG A 606 -16.23 -8.33 -12.98
CA ARG A 606 -17.64 -7.96 -13.25
C ARG A 606 -18.50 -7.78 -11.99
N SER A 607 -17.92 -8.02 -10.81
CA SER A 607 -18.45 -7.63 -9.49
C SER A 607 -17.92 -6.27 -9.00
N LEU A 608 -17.04 -5.62 -9.78
CA LEU A 608 -16.45 -4.30 -9.49
C LEU A 608 -16.78 -3.27 -10.59
N ARG A 609 -17.91 -3.48 -11.30
CA ARG A 609 -18.50 -2.56 -12.29
C ARG A 609 -20.04 -2.56 -12.23
N HIS A 610 -20.61 -2.97 -11.10
CA HIS A 610 -22.04 -3.06 -10.77
C HIS A 610 -22.22 -2.78 -9.27
#